data_AF-A0A1C0A927-F1
#
_entry.id   AF-A0A1C0A927-F1
#
_cell.length_a   1.000
_cell.length_b   1.000
_cell.length_c   1.000
_cell.angle_alpha   90.00
_cell.angle_beta   90.00
_cell.angle_gamma   90.00
#
_symmetry.space_group_name_H-M   'P 1'
#
loop_
_entity.id
_entity.type
_entity.pdbx_description
1 polymer ?
#
loop_
_entity_poly.entity_id
_entity_poly.type
_entity_poly.pdbx_seq_one_letter_code
_entity_poly.pdbx_strand_id
1 'polypeptide(L)' 'MKLKNCKKCNHIFVNNGQNLCPDCIEEERNNFQKIRDYLWDNPGSNINDIHQETEVPLKIIRQFLREGRFKFI' A
#
# COMPACT_ATOMS: atom_id res chain seq x y z
N MET A 1 -24.80 14.24 1.09
CA MET A 1 -23.50 13.54 1.29
C MET A 1 -23.60 12.69 2.54
N LYS A 2 -23.13 11.44 2.53
CA LYS A 2 -23.06 10.61 3.75
C LYS A 2 -21.62 10.62 4.25
N LEU A 3 -21.44 10.81 5.56
CA LEU A 3 -20.14 10.62 6.19
C LEU A 3 -19.94 9.15 6.51
N LYS A 4 -18.68 8.69 6.51
CA LYS A 4 -18.30 7.30 6.81
C LYS A 4 -16.95 7.28 7.50
N ASN A 5 -16.72 6.29 8.35
CA ASN A 5 -15.43 6.04 8.97
C ASN A 5 -14.55 5.21 8.05
N CYS A 6 -13.29 5.62 7.90
CA CYS A 6 -12.28 4.87 7.16
C CYS A 6 -12.04 3.51 7.82
N LYS A 7 -12.08 2.42 7.05
CA LYS A 7 -11.84 1.07 7.58
C LYS A 7 -10.40 0.83 8.08
N LYS A 8 -9.44 1.68 7.69
CA LYS A 8 -8.02 1.57 8.08
C LYS A 8 -7.65 2.41 9.29
N CYS A 9 -7.96 3.72 9.27
CA CYS A 9 -7.56 4.67 10.33
C CYS A 9 -8.72 5.19 11.19
N ASN A 10 -9.96 4.77 10.90
CA ASN A 10 -11.19 5.22 11.57
C ASN A 10 -11.52 6.73 11.43
N HIS A 11 -10.78 7.48 10.61
CA HIS A 11 -11.07 8.88 10.32
C HIS A 11 -12.40 9.05 9.58
N ILE A 12 -13.16 10.10 9.91
CA ILE A 12 -14.45 10.41 9.28
C ILE A 12 -14.21 11.19 7.99
N PHE A 13 -14.74 10.69 6.88
CA PHE A 13 -14.59 11.33 5.56
C PHE A 13 -15.91 11.31 4.78
N VAL A 14 -15.98 12.13 3.73
CA VAL A 14 -17.12 12.13 2.81
C VAL A 14 -17.13 10.82 2.02
N ASN A 15 -18.20 10.04 2.16
CA ASN A 15 -18.36 8.80 1.44
C ASN A 15 -18.57 9.07 -0.06
N ASN A 16 -17.59 8.67 -0.86
CA ASN A 16 -17.57 8.71 -2.32
C ASN A 16 -17.70 7.30 -2.94
N GLY A 17 -18.18 6.31 -2.18
CA GLY A 17 -18.24 4.91 -2.58
C GLY A 17 -17.03 4.08 -2.13
N GLN A 18 -15.97 4.73 -1.63
CA GLN A 18 -14.77 4.03 -1.14
C GLN A 18 -14.91 3.54 0.31
N ASN A 19 -14.02 2.61 0.69
CA ASN A 19 -13.91 2.09 2.06
C ASN A 19 -12.82 2.78 2.89
N LEU A 20 -11.94 3.53 2.24
CA LEU A 20 -10.81 4.22 2.83
C LEU A 20 -10.96 5.73 2.63
N CYS A 21 -10.47 6.54 3.57
CA CYS A 21 -10.38 7.98 3.39
C CYS A 21 -9.31 8.34 2.33
N PRO A 22 -9.35 9.56 1.78
CA PRO A 22 -8.37 10.00 0.77
C PRO A 22 -6.92 9.79 1.19
N ASP A 23 -6.57 10.11 2.44
CA ASP A 23 -5.19 9.97 2.95
C ASP A 23 -4.73 8.51 2.95
N CYS A 24 -5.58 7.58 3.38
CA CYS A 24 -5.24 6.16 3.37
C CYS A 24 -5.11 5.59 1.96
N ILE A 25 -5.89 6.09 1.00
CA ILE A 25 -5.78 5.72 -0.41
C ILE A 25 -4.45 6.22 -0.98
N GLU A 26 -4.09 7.46 -0.69
CA GLU A 26 -2.83 8.04 -1.14
C GLU A 26 -1.63 7.34 -0.51
N GLU A 27 -1.70 6.99 0.77
CA GLU A 27 -0.67 6.20 1.45
C GLU A 27 -0.50 4.81 0.81
N GLU A 28 -1.60 4.12 0.47
CA GLU A 28 -1.53 2.84 -0.25
C GLU A 28 -0.88 3.01 -1.63
N ARG A 29 -1.22 4.07 -2.36
CA ARG A 29 -0.62 4.38 -3.66
C ARG A 29 0.88 4.64 -3.54
N ASN A 30 1.29 5.45 -2.56
CA ASN A 30 2.68 5.79 -2.32
C ASN A 30 3.51 4.55 -1.94
N ASN A 31 2.99 3.71 -1.05
CA ASN A 31 3.65 2.46 -0.67
C ASN A 31 3.79 1.51 -1.87
N PHE A 32 2.74 1.41 -2.69
CA PHE A 32 2.78 0.59 -3.90
C PHE A 32 3.83 1.11 -4.89
N GLN A 33 3.88 2.43 -5.11
CA GLN A 33 4.84 3.08 -6.00
C GLN A 33 6.28 2.82 -5.55
N LYS A 34 6.59 3.03 -4.27
CA LYS A 34 7.91 2.78 -3.70
C LYS A 34 8.38 1.33 -3.91
N ILE A 35 7.50 0.36 -3.63
CA ILE A 35 7.83 -1.06 -3.80
C ILE A 35 8.02 -1.39 -5.28
N ARG A 36 7.15 -0.88 -6.16
CA ARG A 36 7.22 -1.11 -7.60
C ARG A 36 8.55 -0.61 -8.16
N ASP A 37 8.92 0.61 -7.85
CA ASP A 37 10.12 1.25 -8.39
C ASP A 37 11.37 0.53 -7.87
N TYR A 38 11.38 0.17 -6.59
CA TYR A 38 12.47 -0.62 -6.03
C TYR A 38 12.62 -2.00 -6.69
N LEU A 39 11.51 -2.72 -6.91
CA LEU A 39 11.51 -4.03 -7.57
C LEU A 39 11.90 -3.95 -9.06
N TRP A 40 11.63 -2.83 -9.72
CA TRP A 40 12.03 -2.59 -11.10
C TRP A 40 13.55 -2.52 -11.23
N ASP A 41 14.20 -1.80 -10.31
CA ASP A 41 15.66 -1.64 -10.31
C ASP A 41 16.39 -2.85 -9.67
N ASN A 42 15.71 -3.58 -8.76
CA ASN A 42 16.27 -4.68 -7.99
C ASN A 42 15.38 -5.94 -8.11
N PRO A 43 15.36 -6.60 -9.28
CA PRO A 43 14.58 -7.81 -9.49
C PRO A 43 15.06 -8.94 -8.56
N GLY A 44 14.14 -9.74 -8.04
CA GLY A 44 14.45 -10.86 -7.14
C GLY A 44 14.75 -10.48 -5.68
N SER A 45 14.61 -9.20 -5.31
CA SER A 45 14.80 -8.74 -3.93
C SER A 45 13.89 -9.45 -2.94
N ASN A 46 14.40 -9.70 -1.73
CA ASN A 46 13.61 -10.32 -0.68
C ASN A 46 12.78 -9.27 0.08
N ILE A 47 11.78 -9.72 0.85
CA ILE A 47 10.85 -8.83 1.57
C ILE A 47 11.55 -7.92 2.58
N ASN A 48 12.66 -8.36 3.19
CA ASN A 48 13.42 -7.56 4.14
C ASN A 48 14.18 -6.44 3.42
N ASP A 49 14.79 -6.72 2.26
CA ASP A 49 15.49 -5.70 1.47
C ASP A 49 14.52 -4.61 1.02
N ILE A 50 13.35 -5.00 0.50
CA ILE A 50 12.27 -4.06 0.15
C ILE A 50 11.90 -3.20 1.36
N HIS A 51 11.76 -3.80 2.54
CA HIS A 51 11.42 -3.05 3.76
C HIS A 51 12.51 -2.05 4.16
N GLN A 52 13.78 -2.44 4.12
CA GLN A 52 14.89 -1.54 4.48
C GLN A 52 14.99 -0.36 3.53
N GLU A 53 14.87 -0.61 2.21
CA GLU A 53 15.11 0.41 1.19
C GLU A 53 13.88 1.32 0.97
N THR A 54 12.67 0.76 1.05
CA THR A 54 11.44 1.54 0.81
C THR A 54 10.84 2.14 2.08
N GLU A 55 11.30 1.69 3.24
CA GLU A 55 10.73 1.94 4.58
C GLU A 55 9.26 1.49 4.71
N VAL A 56 8.73 0.76 3.72
CA VAL A 56 7.35 0.27 3.77
C VAL A 56 7.26 -0.87 4.77
N PRO A 57 6.28 -0.90 5.69
CA PRO A 57 6.19 -1.97 6.68
C PRO A 57 6.04 -3.35 6.05
N LEU A 58 6.74 -4.36 6.59
CA LEU A 58 6.68 -5.77 6.14
C LEU A 58 5.24 -6.29 5.97
N LYS A 59 4.32 -5.86 6.83
CA LYS A 59 2.90 -6.25 6.76
C LYS A 59 2.23 -5.78 5.46
N ILE A 60 2.54 -4.56 5.01
CA ILE A 60 1.99 -3.97 3.77
C ILE A 60 2.61 -4.67 2.55
N ILE A 61 3.93 -4.89 2.56
CA ILE A 61 4.63 -5.62 1.48
C ILE A 61 4.02 -7.02 1.31
N ARG A 62 3.86 -7.77 2.42
CA ARG A 62 3.21 -9.10 2.41
C ARG A 62 1.75 -9.04 1.96
N GLN A 63 1.02 -7.97 2.27
CA GLN A 63 -0.35 -7.79 1.80
C GLN A 63 -0.38 -7.65 0.27
N PHE A 64 0.45 -6.78 -0.30
CA PHE A 64 0.49 -6.59 -1.75
C PHE A 64 0.93 -7.84 -2.52
N LEU A 65 1.87 -8.61 -1.97
CA LEU A 65 2.25 -9.91 -2.52
C LEU A 65 1.08 -10.91 -2.49
N ARG A 66 0.36 -11.02 -1.36
CA ARG A 66 -0.81 -11.91 -1.24
C ARG A 66 -1.96 -11.51 -2.15
N GLU A 67 -2.15 -10.21 -2.37
CA GLU A 67 -3.14 -9.68 -3.31
C GLU A 67 -2.73 -9.87 -4.78
N GLY A 68 -1.53 -10.41 -5.05
CA GLY A 68 -1.02 -10.62 -6.41
C GLY A 68 -0.72 -9.33 -7.15
N ARG A 69 -0.58 -8.20 -6.43
CA ARG A 69 -0.30 -6.89 -7.04
C ARG A 69 1.13 -6.78 -7.61
N PHE A 70 2.01 -7.67 -7.17
CA PHE A 70 3.34 -7.85 -7.75
C PHE A 70 3.46 -9.33 -8.13
N LYS A 71 3.65 -9.61 -9.42
CA LYS A 71 4.10 -10.93 -9.86
C LYS A 71 5.61 -10.98 -9.68
N PHE A 72 6.11 -12.06 -9.09
CA PHE A 72 7.54 -12.36 -9.06
C PHE A 72 8.08 -12.19 -10.49
N ILE A 73 8.95 -11.20 -10.67
CA ILE A 73 9.76 -11.00 -11.86
C ILE A 73 10.73 -12.19 -11.95
#